data_AF-A0A954JRS1-F1
#
_entry.id   AF-A0A954JRS1-F1
#
_cell.length_a   1.000
_cell.length_b   1.000
_cell.length_c   1.000
_cell.angle_alpha   90.00
_cell.angle_beta   90.00
_cell.angle_gamma   90.00
#
_symmetry.space_group_name_H-M   'P 1'
#
loop_
_entity.id
_entity.type
_entity.pdbx_description
1 polymer ?
#
loop_
_entity_poly.entity_id
_entity_poly.type
_entity_poly.pdbx_seq_one_letter_code
_entity_poly.pdbx_strand_id
1 'polypeptide(L)'
;VTKKGRTEDELRQVLTWLTGFTNAKLDQHIKKQSTFEEIFKAAKLNPNADKITGVICGYRVEDIENPLTQRARYMDKLVDELARGKKLESILRS
;
A
#
# COMPACT_ATOMS: atom_id res chain seq x y z
N VAL A 1 4.75 -12.83 6.10
CA VAL A 1 5.42 -12.47 4.83
C VAL A 1 6.91 -12.62 5.03
N THR A 2 7.48 -13.75 4.63
CA THR A 2 8.94 -14.00 4.68
C THR A 2 9.31 -14.85 3.47
N LYS A 3 9.13 -14.28 2.28
CA LYS A 3 9.77 -14.78 1.06
C LYS A 3 10.52 -13.61 0.44
N LYS A 4 11.82 -13.84 0.17
CA LYS A 4 12.79 -12.90 -0.45
C LYS A 4 13.44 -11.83 0.44
N GLY A 5 13.77 -12.15 1.70
CA GLY A 5 14.67 -11.32 2.52
C GLY A 5 14.15 -9.92 2.87
N ARG A 6 12.84 -9.70 2.71
CA ARG A 6 12.17 -8.46 3.12
C ARG A 6 11.49 -8.64 4.46
N THR A 7 11.55 -7.60 5.28
CA THR A 7 11.08 -7.63 6.67
C THR A 7 9.63 -7.17 6.78
N GLU A 8 8.96 -7.59 7.84
CA GLU A 8 7.65 -7.03 8.19
C GLU A 8 7.73 -5.51 8.40
N ASP A 9 8.88 -5.02 8.87
CA ASP A 9 9.13 -3.59 9.04
C ASP A 9 9.06 -2.82 7.72
N GLU A 10 9.68 -3.32 6.63
CA GLU A 10 9.58 -2.68 5.31
C GLU A 10 8.13 -2.64 4.81
N LEU A 11 7.38 -3.72 5.01
CA LEU A 11 5.95 -3.75 4.65
C LEU A 11 5.17 -2.70 5.46
N ARG A 12 5.43 -2.61 6.76
CA ARG A 12 4.82 -1.61 7.64
C ARG A 12 5.18 -0.20 7.18
N GLN A 13 6.43 0.08 6.82
CA GLN A 13 6.86 1.39 6.29
C GLN A 13 6.11 1.78 5.01
N VAL A 14 5.91 0.83 4.09
CA VAL A 14 5.14 1.06 2.86
C VAL A 14 3.66 1.36 3.19
N LEU A 15 3.07 0.60 4.12
CA LEU A 15 1.68 0.79 4.52
C LEU A 15 1.45 2.11 5.27
N THR A 16 2.35 2.47 6.18
CA THR A 16 2.29 3.75 6.91
C THR A 16 2.46 4.92 5.94
N TRP A 17 3.38 4.82 4.98
CA TRP A 17 3.55 5.83 3.94
C TRP A 17 2.30 5.99 3.08
N LEU A 18 1.67 4.89 2.63
CA LEU A 18 0.48 4.93 1.79
C LEU A 18 -0.74 5.49 2.54
N THR A 19 -1.02 4.98 3.74
CA THR A 19 -2.26 5.23 4.48
C THR A 19 -2.19 6.41 5.45
N GLY A 20 -0.98 6.89 5.75
CA GLY A 20 -0.72 7.88 6.79
C GLY A 20 -0.92 7.32 8.20
N PHE A 21 -1.07 6.01 8.36
CA PHE A 21 -1.22 5.38 9.66
C PHE A 21 0.11 5.21 10.40
N THR A 22 0.02 5.09 11.72
CA THR A 22 1.12 4.62 12.56
C THR A 22 1.07 3.11 12.67
N ASN A 23 2.19 2.47 13.04
CA ASN A 23 2.23 1.02 13.29
C ASN A 23 1.13 0.58 14.28
N ALA A 24 0.93 1.33 15.38
CA ALA A 24 -0.14 1.05 16.34
C ALA A 24 -1.55 1.05 15.73
N LYS A 25 -1.80 1.95 14.76
CA LYS A 25 -3.10 2.02 14.07
C LYS A 25 -3.26 0.88 13.06
N LEU A 26 -2.19 0.49 12.37
CA LEU A 26 -2.17 -0.72 11.54
C LEU A 26 -2.49 -1.96 12.39
N ASP A 27 -1.81 -2.14 13.53
CA ASP A 27 -2.06 -3.26 14.44
C ASP A 27 -3.50 -3.26 14.98
N GLN A 28 -4.09 -2.09 15.23
CA GLN A 28 -5.49 -1.99 15.62
C GLN A 28 -6.43 -2.47 14.50
N HIS A 29 -6.21 -2.07 13.25
CA HIS A 29 -7.01 -2.52 12.11
C HIS A 29 -6.83 -4.01 11.82
N ILE A 30 -5.61 -4.54 11.99
CA ILE A 30 -5.32 -5.97 11.87
C ILE A 30 -6.08 -6.77 12.94
N LYS A 31 -6.02 -6.33 14.21
CA LYS A 31 -6.76 -6.97 15.32
C LYS A 31 -8.27 -6.90 15.13
N LYS A 32 -8.78 -5.80 14.59
CA LYS A 32 -10.22 -5.62 14.30
C LYS A 32 -10.66 -6.36 13.03
N GLN A 33 -9.73 -6.92 12.25
CA GLN A 33 -10.01 -7.47 10.92
C GLN A 33 -10.79 -6.49 10.04
N SER A 34 -10.43 -5.20 10.11
CA SER A 34 -11.11 -4.14 9.35
C SER A 34 -11.07 -4.44 7.85
N THR A 35 -12.16 -4.13 7.16
CA THR A 35 -12.21 -4.25 5.70
C THR A 35 -11.36 -3.16 5.04
N PHE A 36 -11.01 -3.37 3.76
CA PHE A 36 -10.31 -2.34 2.99
C PHE A 36 -11.09 -1.02 2.94
N GLU A 37 -12.41 -1.08 2.87
CA GLU A 37 -13.24 0.12 2.89
C GLU A 37 -13.05 0.91 4.19
N GLU A 38 -13.11 0.25 5.35
CA GLU A 38 -12.90 0.89 6.64
C GLU A 38 -11.50 1.48 6.78
N ILE A 39 -10.48 0.73 6.33
CA ILE A 39 -9.09 1.16 6.32
C ILE A 39 -8.96 2.43 5.46
N PHE A 40 -9.42 2.41 4.22
CA PHE A 40 -9.26 3.53 3.28
C PHE A 40 -10.19 4.71 3.57
N LYS A 41 -11.27 4.50 4.33
CA LYS A 41 -12.13 5.56 4.84
C LYS A 41 -11.50 6.28 6.04
N ALA A 42 -10.79 5.54 6.90
CA ALA A 42 -10.05 6.09 8.02
C ALA A 42 -8.66 6.62 7.64
N ALA A 43 -8.08 6.12 6.53
CA ALA A 43 -6.76 6.49 6.04
C ALA A 43 -6.76 7.85 5.36
N LYS A 44 -5.68 8.59 5.58
CA LYS A 44 -5.38 9.81 4.84
C LYS A 44 -4.25 9.47 3.87
N LEU A 45 -4.61 9.19 2.63
CA LEU A 45 -3.63 8.78 1.63
C LEU A 45 -2.54 9.82 1.44
N ASN A 46 -1.33 9.33 1.18
CA ASN A 46 -0.22 10.19 0.81
C ASN A 46 -0.56 11.01 -0.45
N PRO A 47 -0.24 12.32 -0.53
CA PRO A 47 -0.39 13.08 -1.77
C PRO A 47 0.40 12.48 -2.94
N ASN A 48 1.50 11.76 -2.67
CA ASN A 48 2.27 11.06 -3.69
C ASN A 48 1.65 9.73 -4.12
N ALA A 49 0.53 9.28 -3.54
CA ALA A 49 -0.13 8.03 -3.92
C ALA A 49 -0.63 8.04 -5.37
N ASP A 50 -0.96 9.22 -5.91
CA ASP A 50 -1.34 9.39 -7.32
C ASP A 50 -0.18 9.05 -8.28
N LYS A 51 1.08 9.16 -7.82
CA LYS A 51 2.26 8.79 -8.61
C LYS A 51 2.44 7.27 -8.73
N ILE A 52 1.55 6.46 -8.16
CA ILE A 52 1.61 5.00 -8.25
C ILE A 52 1.00 4.54 -9.59
N THR A 53 1.72 4.79 -10.69
CA THR A 53 1.25 4.58 -12.08
C THR A 53 1.83 3.34 -12.74
N GLY A 54 1.08 2.73 -13.67
CA GLY A 54 1.43 1.46 -14.35
C GLY A 54 0.55 0.25 -13.99
N VAL A 55 0.93 -0.93 -14.48
CA VAL A 55 0.08 -2.15 -14.50
C VAL A 55 0.26 -3.02 -13.26
N ILE A 56 -0.85 -3.48 -12.68
CA ILE A 56 -0.88 -4.50 -11.61
C ILE A 56 -2.06 -5.45 -11.88
N CYS A 57 -1.86 -6.76 -11.70
CA CYS A 57 -2.82 -7.82 -12.05
C CYS A 57 -3.51 -7.67 -13.43
N GLY A 58 -2.84 -7.09 -14.43
CA GLY A 58 -3.33 -6.98 -15.81
C GLY A 58 -4.11 -5.69 -16.16
N TYR A 59 -4.32 -4.77 -15.21
CA TYR A 59 -4.95 -3.47 -15.47
C TYR A 59 -4.03 -2.31 -15.02
N ARG A 60 -4.18 -1.13 -15.62
CA ARG A 60 -3.46 0.08 -15.19
C ARG A 60 -4.19 0.67 -13.99
N VAL A 61 -3.45 1.01 -12.92
CA VAL A 61 -4.09 1.53 -11.70
C VAL A 61 -4.69 2.91 -11.91
N GLU A 62 -4.06 3.72 -12.76
CA GLU A 62 -4.54 5.06 -13.12
C GLU A 62 -5.90 5.05 -13.84
N ASP A 63 -6.24 3.96 -14.56
CA ASP A 63 -7.51 3.82 -15.28
C ASP A 63 -8.66 3.30 -14.40
N ILE A 64 -8.40 2.96 -13.14
CA ILE A 64 -9.44 2.41 -12.25
C ILE A 64 -10.34 3.55 -11.75
N GLU A 65 -11.58 3.58 -12.24
CA GLU A 65 -12.58 4.59 -11.88
C GLU A 65 -13.07 4.45 -10.43
N ASN A 66 -13.18 3.22 -9.92
CA ASN A 66 -13.65 3.01 -8.55
C ASN A 66 -12.55 3.39 -7.55
N PRO A 67 -12.74 4.42 -6.70
CA PRO A 67 -11.68 4.93 -5.83
C PRO A 67 -11.26 3.91 -4.77
N LEU A 68 -12.17 3.08 -4.26
CA LEU A 68 -11.82 2.04 -3.29
C LEU A 68 -10.96 0.96 -3.95
N THR A 69 -11.36 0.51 -5.13
CA THR A 69 -10.59 -0.46 -5.91
C THR A 69 -9.23 0.11 -6.27
N GLN A 70 -9.15 1.34 -6.75
CA GLN A 70 -7.90 2.01 -7.10
C GLN A 70 -6.92 2.02 -5.92
N ARG A 71 -7.40 2.41 -4.74
CA ARG A 71 -6.60 2.44 -3.49
C ARG A 71 -6.11 1.06 -3.07
N ALA A 72 -6.96 0.04 -3.19
CA ALA A 72 -6.56 -1.33 -2.93
C ALA A 72 -5.46 -1.78 -3.91
N ARG A 73 -5.53 -1.35 -5.18
CA ARG A 73 -4.51 -1.67 -6.19
C ARG A 73 -3.22 -0.87 -6.04
N TYR A 74 -3.26 0.34 -5.48
CA TYR A 74 -2.06 1.03 -5.03
C TYR A 74 -1.29 0.21 -3.99
N MET A 75 -1.98 -0.29 -2.97
CA MET A 75 -1.37 -1.12 -1.95
C MET A 75 -0.77 -2.40 -2.54
N ASP A 76 -1.55 -3.14 -3.35
CA ASP A 76 -1.11 -4.38 -4.00
C ASP A 76 0.17 -4.17 -4.81
N LYS A 77 0.22 -3.05 -5.53
CA LYS A 77 1.38 -2.67 -6.33
C LYS A 77 2.61 -2.35 -5.51
N LEU A 78 2.49 -1.57 -4.42
CA LEU A 78 3.64 -1.29 -3.57
C LEU A 78 4.19 -2.58 -2.94
N VAL A 79 3.30 -3.52 -2.57
CA VAL A 79 3.69 -4.84 -2.06
C VAL A 79 4.34 -5.70 -3.15
N ASP A 80 3.86 -5.67 -4.39
CA ASP A 80 4.50 -6.32 -5.55
C ASP A 80 5.89 -5.73 -5.80
N GLU A 81 6.03 -4.40 -5.79
CA GLU A 81 7.32 -3.72 -5.95
C GLU A 81 8.31 -4.12 -4.84
N LEU A 82 7.84 -4.20 -3.60
CA LEU A 82 8.62 -4.68 -2.45
C LEU A 82 9.02 -6.15 -2.63
N ALA A 83 8.09 -7.01 -3.04
CA ALA A 83 8.33 -8.44 -3.27
C ALA A 83 9.25 -8.72 -4.49
N ARG A 84 9.32 -7.78 -5.44
CA ARG A 84 10.29 -7.78 -6.55
C ARG A 84 11.67 -7.27 -6.13
N GLY A 85 11.81 -6.79 -4.89
CA GLY A 85 13.08 -6.34 -4.34
C GLY A 85 13.47 -4.93 -4.76
N LYS A 86 12.52 -4.09 -5.17
CA LYS A 86 12.79 -2.67 -5.39
C LYS A 86 13.26 -2.01 -4.08
N LYS A 87 14.07 -0.96 -4.21
CA LYS A 87 14.52 -0.16 -3.07
C LYS A 87 13.34 0.59 -2.46
N LEU A 88 13.34 0.73 -1.14
CA LEU A 88 12.28 1.41 -0.40
C LEU A 88 12.09 2.86 -0.88
N GLU A 89 13.17 3.61 -1.05
CA GLU A 89 13.16 5.00 -1.59
C GLU A 89 12.38 5.09 -2.92
N SER A 90 12.64 4.14 -3.83
CA SER A 90 11.92 4.06 -5.10
C SER A 90 10.44 3.75 -4.90
N ILE A 91 10.07 2.88 -3.94
CA ILE A 91 8.68 2.52 -3.61
C ILE A 91 7.94 3.70 -3.00
N LEU A 92 8.56 4.41 -2.05
CA LEU A 92 8.01 5.58 -1.36
C LEU A 92 8.03 6.86 -2.20
N ARG A 93 8.54 6.77 -3.44
CA ARG A 93 8.63 7.88 -4.40
C ARG A 93 9.29 9.12 -3.75
N SER A 94 10.31 8.89 -2.93
CA SER A 94 11.05 9.88 -2.13
C SER A 94 12.55 9.78 -2.39
#